data_AF-A0A353CWH5-F1
#
_entry.id   AF-A0A353CWH5-F1
#
_cell.length_a   1.000
_cell.length_b   1.000
_cell.length_c   1.000
_cell.angle_alpha   90.00
_cell.angle_beta   90.00
_cell.angle_gamma   90.00
#
_symmetry.space_group_name_H-M   'P 1'
#
loop_
_entity.id
_entity.type
_entity.pdbx_description
1 polymer ?
#
loop_
_entity_poly.entity_id
_entity_poly.type
_entity_poly.pdbx_seq_one_letter_code
_entity_poly.pdbx_strand_id
1 'polypeptide(L)'
;MSYQGKALGSVTVARLVRKGNDYMMHLGIGKTLNVDEDIMKTFLWAKQWPHVAVDLGISKDKFMQLAGGNHYCLVPGDHSKAMTYFCKEANLPIVRVDREAK
;
A
#
# COMPACT_ATOMS: atom_id res chain seq x y z
N MET A 1 -11.68 -18.90 12.12
CA MET A 1 -10.32 -18.60 11.63
C MET A 1 -10.45 -17.48 10.62
N SER A 2 -9.71 -16.38 10.76
CA SER A 2 -9.82 -15.24 9.83
C SER A 2 -9.06 -15.52 8.53
N TYR A 3 -9.41 -14.78 7.46
CA TYR A 3 -8.77 -14.93 6.17
C TYR A 3 -7.28 -14.56 6.24
N GLN A 4 -6.42 -15.48 5.81
CA GLN A 4 -4.98 -15.25 5.69
C GLN A 4 -4.63 -15.19 4.20
N GLY A 5 -4.13 -14.03 3.77
CA GLY A 5 -3.79 -13.76 2.38
C GLY A 5 -2.70 -14.71 1.86
N LYS A 6 -2.85 -15.11 0.60
CA LYS A 6 -1.82 -15.84 -0.14
C LYS A 6 -1.06 -14.89 -1.07
N ALA A 7 0.14 -15.29 -1.46
CA ALA A 7 0.86 -14.62 -2.52
C ALA A 7 0.10 -14.75 -3.86
N LEU A 8 -0.36 -13.62 -4.39
CA LEU A 8 -1.06 -13.49 -5.68
C LEU A 8 -0.20 -12.76 -6.72
N GLY A 9 1.02 -12.35 -6.37
CA GLY A 9 1.91 -11.58 -7.21
C GLY A 9 1.82 -10.08 -6.96
N SER A 10 1.92 -9.29 -8.02
CA SER A 10 1.95 -7.82 -7.96
C SER A 10 0.61 -7.26 -7.51
N VAL A 11 0.64 -6.19 -6.72
CA VAL A 11 -0.52 -5.42 -6.28
C VAL A 11 -0.25 -3.93 -6.42
N THR A 12 -1.31 -3.18 -6.66
CA THR A 12 -1.32 -1.72 -6.58
C THR A 12 -1.87 -1.31 -5.23
N VAL A 13 -1.10 -0.49 -4.51
CA VAL A 13 -1.50 0.11 -3.23
C VAL A 13 -1.68 1.60 -3.46
N ALA A 14 -2.86 2.12 -3.14
CA ALA A 14 -3.20 3.51 -3.38
C ALA A 14 -3.98 4.13 -2.24
N ARG A 15 -3.79 5.44 -2.03
CA ARG A 15 -4.57 6.24 -1.10
C ARG A 15 -4.60 7.69 -1.54
N LEU A 16 -5.79 8.26 -1.66
CA LEU A 16 -5.96 9.70 -1.75
C LEU A 16 -5.74 10.32 -0.37
N VAL A 17 -4.83 11.28 -0.28
CA VAL A 17 -4.45 11.99 0.93
C VAL A 17 -4.77 13.47 0.74
N ARG A 18 -5.24 14.13 1.80
CA ARG A 18 -5.46 15.58 1.83
C ARG A 18 -4.52 16.21 2.87
N LYS A 19 -3.80 17.24 2.48
CA LYS A 19 -2.98 18.07 3.37
C LYS A 19 -3.41 19.53 3.20
N GLY A 20 -4.06 20.10 4.21
CA GLY A 20 -4.70 21.42 4.08
C GLY A 20 -5.80 21.38 3.00
N ASN A 21 -5.65 22.17 1.95
CA ASN A 21 -6.58 22.20 0.81
C ASN A 21 -6.09 21.39 -0.40
N ASP A 22 -4.88 20.83 -0.33
CA ASP A 22 -4.28 20.09 -1.43
C ASP A 22 -4.55 18.59 -1.29
N TYR A 23 -4.84 17.96 -2.42
CA TYR A 23 -4.99 16.52 -2.54
C TYR A 23 -3.80 15.93 -3.29
N MET A 24 -3.36 14.75 -2.87
CA MET A 24 -2.29 13.99 -3.52
C MET A 24 -2.60 12.49 -3.48
N MET A 25 -2.14 11.78 -4.49
CA MET A 25 -2.27 10.32 -4.57
C MET A 25 -0.99 9.68 -4.04
N HIS A 26 -1.10 8.92 -2.94
CA HIS A 26 -0.07 7.95 -2.60
C HIS A 26 -0.25 6.73 -3.49
N LEU A 27 0.79 6.33 -4.21
CA LEU A 27 0.75 5.22 -5.16
C LEU A 27 2.00 4.35 -5.02
N GLY A 28 1.82 3.05 -4.86
CA GLY A 28 2.90 2.09 -4.77
C GLY A 28 2.55 0.78 -5.48
N ILE A 29 3.58 0.10 -5.99
CA ILE A 29 3.47 -1.28 -6.44
C ILE A 29 4.19 -2.16 -5.43
N GLY A 30 3.51 -3.20 -4.96
CA GLY A 30 4.05 -4.17 -4.03
C GLY A 30 3.86 -5.59 -4.51
N LYS A 31 4.44 -6.53 -3.76
CA LYS A 31 4.24 -7.97 -3.95
C LYS A 31 3.52 -8.54 -2.73
N THR A 32 2.46 -9.30 -2.96
CA THR A 32 1.78 -10.03 -1.88
C THR A 32 2.63 -11.19 -1.40
N LEU A 33 2.64 -11.39 -0.08
CA LEU A 33 3.30 -12.50 0.59
C LEU A 33 2.24 -13.48 1.12
N ASN A 34 2.63 -14.73 1.33
CA ASN A 34 1.81 -15.64 2.12
C ASN A 34 1.80 -15.16 3.57
N VAL A 35 0.64 -15.03 4.18
CA VAL A 35 0.53 -14.80 5.62
C VAL A 35 0.61 -16.15 6.31
N ASP A 36 1.81 -16.51 6.76
CA ASP A 36 2.11 -17.75 7.48
C ASP A 36 2.18 -17.51 9.00
N GLU A 37 2.47 -18.57 9.76
CA GLU A 37 2.59 -18.50 11.21
C GLU A 37 3.70 -17.56 11.68
N ASP A 38 4.79 -17.45 10.93
CA ASP A 38 5.93 -16.63 11.32
C ASP A 38 5.60 -15.14 11.17
N ILE A 39 4.93 -14.77 10.08
CA ILE A 39 4.35 -13.44 9.92
C ILE A 39 3.29 -13.18 11.01
N MET A 40 2.39 -14.13 11.28
CA MET A 40 1.36 -13.99 12.32
C MET A 40 1.92 -13.79 13.74
N LYS A 41 3.07 -14.38 14.07
CA LYS A 41 3.75 -14.17 15.37
C LYS A 41 4.20 -12.73 15.59
N THR A 42 4.46 -11.97 14.52
CA THR A 42 4.88 -10.56 14.61
C THR A 42 3.76 -9.58 14.98
N PHE A 43 2.50 -9.99 14.84
CA PHE A 43 1.36 -9.13 15.15
C PHE A 43 1.07 -9.09 16.65
N LEU A 44 1.07 -7.88 17.21
CA LEU A 44 0.76 -7.65 18.62
C LEU A 44 -0.76 -7.68 18.91
N TRP A 45 -1.58 -7.30 17.93
CA TRP A 45 -3.05 -7.17 18.07
C TRP A 45 -3.76 -7.60 16.78
N ALA A 46 -5.10 -7.62 16.78
CA ALA A 46 -5.94 -7.98 15.61
C ALA A 46 -5.67 -9.35 14.96
N LYS A 47 -5.13 -10.33 15.70
CA LYS A 47 -4.89 -11.70 15.17
C LYS A 47 -6.13 -12.39 14.58
N GLN A 48 -7.33 -11.94 14.96
CA GLN A 48 -8.61 -12.44 14.47
C GLN A 48 -9.15 -11.67 13.25
N TRP A 49 -8.46 -10.64 12.77
CA TRP A 49 -8.84 -9.91 11.56
C TRP A 49 -8.31 -10.60 10.30
N PRO A 50 -8.86 -10.31 9.11
CA PRO A 50 -8.26 -10.75 7.87
C PRO A 50 -6.92 -10.03 7.62
N HIS A 51 -5.90 -10.77 7.19
CA HIS A 51 -4.58 -10.20 6.92
C HIS A 51 -4.18 -10.39 5.45
N VAL A 52 -3.57 -9.37 4.88
CA VAL A 52 -2.82 -9.43 3.63
C VAL A 52 -1.47 -8.78 3.88
N ALA A 53 -0.39 -9.51 3.66
CA ALA A 53 0.96 -8.98 3.75
C ALA A 53 1.44 -8.52 2.37
N VAL A 54 2.04 -7.33 2.32
CA VAL A 54 2.54 -6.70 1.10
C VAL A 54 3.94 -6.19 1.34
N ASP A 55 4.87 -6.63 0.51
CA ASP A 55 6.20 -6.04 0.43
C ASP A 55 6.18 -4.90 -0.59
N LEU A 56 6.41 -3.67 -0.12
CA LEU A 56 6.49 -2.46 -0.95
C LEU A 56 7.93 -2.14 -1.39
N GLY A 57 8.93 -2.95 -1.00
CA GLY A 57 10.33 -2.72 -1.34
C GLY A 57 11.00 -1.57 -0.58
N ILE A 58 10.36 -1.03 0.46
CA ILE A 58 10.90 0.04 1.32
C ILE A 58 10.86 -0.36 2.79
N SER A 59 11.70 0.27 3.61
CA SER A 59 11.71 0.00 5.05
C SER A 59 10.44 0.53 5.74
N LYS A 60 10.07 -0.12 6.84
CA LYS A 60 8.97 0.30 7.72
C LYS A 60 9.07 1.78 8.09
N ASP A 61 10.24 2.23 8.54
CA ASP A 61 10.41 3.60 9.04
C ASP A 61 10.21 4.64 7.93
N LYS A 62 10.67 4.34 6.71
CA LYS A 62 10.42 5.18 5.54
C LYS A 62 8.94 5.20 5.16
N PHE A 63 8.29 4.04 5.16
CA PHE A 63 6.85 3.97 4.92
C PHE A 63 6.09 4.81 5.95
N MET A 64 6.44 4.73 7.24
CA MET A 64 5.80 5.50 8.30
C MET A 64 5.98 7.01 8.15
N GLN A 65 7.11 7.47 7.60
CA GLN A 65 7.33 8.90 7.29
C GLN A 65 6.50 9.36 6.09
N LEU A 66 6.24 8.47 5.14
CA LEU A 66 5.46 8.78 3.94
C LEU A 66 3.96 8.60 4.15
N ALA A 67 3.52 7.74 5.08
CA ALA A 67 2.13 7.35 5.17
C ALA A 67 1.21 8.52 5.60
N GLY A 68 0.33 8.92 4.67
CA GLY A 68 -0.60 10.05 4.88
C GLY A 68 -1.95 9.65 5.50
N GLY A 69 -2.06 8.44 6.05
CA GLY A 69 -3.29 7.90 6.63
C GLY A 69 -3.12 6.47 7.11
N ASN A 70 -4.08 6.01 7.91
CA ASN A 70 -4.11 4.65 8.48
C ASN A 70 -4.72 3.59 7.56
N HIS A 71 -5.36 4.01 6.47
CA HIS A 71 -6.02 3.11 5.50
C HIS A 71 -5.45 3.30 4.11
N TYR A 72 -5.31 2.18 3.40
CA TYR A 72 -4.95 2.12 1.98
C TYR A 72 -5.91 1.17 1.25
N CYS A 73 -6.08 1.41 -0.05
CA CYS A 73 -6.76 0.49 -0.94
C CYS A 73 -5.72 -0.40 -1.63
N LEU A 74 -6.00 -1.69 -1.74
CA LEU A 74 -5.16 -2.67 -2.41
C LEU A 74 -5.94 -3.33 -3.54
N VAL A 75 -5.34 -3.41 -4.73
CA VAL A 75 -5.93 -4.01 -5.92
C VAL A 75 -4.93 -5.00 -6.53
N PRO A 76 -5.32 -6.25 -6.84
CA PRO A 76 -4.48 -7.19 -7.58
C PRO A 76 -4.05 -6.66 -8.95
N GLY A 77 -2.76 -6.81 -9.28
CA GLY A 77 -2.14 -6.36 -10.52
C GLY A 77 -1.41 -5.02 -10.42
N ASP A 78 -0.59 -4.71 -11.43
CA ASP A 78 0.02 -3.40 -11.62
C ASP A 78 -0.91 -2.50 -12.44
N HIS A 79 -1.57 -1.58 -11.74
CA HIS A 79 -2.45 -0.55 -12.29
C HIS A 79 -1.80 0.83 -12.21
N SER A 80 -0.48 0.91 -11.99
CA SER A 80 0.22 2.19 -11.83
C SER A 80 0.01 3.10 -13.03
N LYS A 81 0.06 2.58 -14.26
CA LYS A 81 -0.18 3.36 -15.48
C LYS A 81 -1.57 4.00 -15.51
N ALA A 82 -2.60 3.21 -15.22
CA ALA A 82 -3.98 3.70 -15.19
C ALA A 82 -4.17 4.76 -14.09
N MET A 83 -3.62 4.51 -12.90
CA MET A 83 -3.65 5.46 -11.80
C MET A 83 -2.87 6.74 -12.10
N THR A 84 -1.70 6.64 -12.74
CA THR A 84 -0.92 7.80 -13.17
C THR A 84 -1.68 8.62 -14.20
N TYR A 85 -2.35 7.98 -15.16
CA TYR A 85 -3.19 8.68 -16.12
C TYR A 85 -4.35 9.40 -15.42
N PHE A 86 -5.09 8.72 -14.54
CA PHE A 86 -6.15 9.34 -13.75
C PHE A 86 -5.66 10.56 -12.95
N CYS A 87 -4.52 10.43 -12.25
CA CYS A 87 -3.99 11.52 -11.45
C CYS A 87 -3.58 12.71 -12.32
N LYS A 88 -3.05 12.47 -13.52
CA LYS A 88 -2.73 13.53 -14.47
C LYS A 88 -3.98 14.30 -14.90
N GLU A 89 -5.05 13.60 -15.31
CA GLU A 89 -6.30 14.23 -15.73
C GLU A 89 -6.98 14.98 -14.56
N ALA A 90 -6.86 14.46 -13.34
CA ALA A 90 -7.40 15.08 -12.14
C ALA A 90 -6.49 16.17 -11.53
N ASN A 91 -5.35 16.48 -12.15
CA ASN A 91 -4.32 17.39 -11.63
C ASN A 91 -3.90 17.07 -10.17
N LEU A 92 -3.74 15.78 -9.88
CA LEU A 92 -3.31 15.26 -8.58
C LEU A 92 -1.83 14.90 -8.61
N PRO A 93 -0.99 15.52 -7.75
CA PRO A 93 0.38 15.07 -7.53
C PRO A 93 0.41 13.61 -7.05
N ILE A 94 1.41 12.86 -7.51
CA ILE A 94 1.64 11.48 -7.07
C ILE A 94 2.85 11.45 -6.13
N VAL A 95 2.66 10.87 -4.95
CA VAL A 95 3.73 10.51 -4.02
C VAL A 95 3.93 9.00 -4.09
N ARG A 96 5.15 8.56 -4.39
CA ARG A 96 5.46 7.13 -4.45
C ARG A 96 5.72 6.58 -3.05
N VAL A 97 5.02 5.49 -2.71
CA VAL A 97 5.16 4.81 -1.40
C VAL A 97 5.85 3.44 -1.52
N ASP A 98 6.41 3.14 -2.69
CA ASP A 98 7.12 1.90 -3.02
C ASP A 98 8.58 2.14 -3.45
N ARG A 99 9.07 3.38 -3.34
CA ARG A 99 10.43 3.78 -3.69
C ARG A 99 10.77 5.12 -3.06
N GLU A 100 12.07 5.41 -3.02
CA GLU A 100 12.56 6.70 -2.55
C GLU A 100 12.24 7.80 -3.57
N ALA A 101 11.92 8.99 -3.06
CA ALA A 101 11.95 10.19 -3.87
C ALA A 101 13.41 10.42 -4.32
N LYS A 102 13.59 10.64 -5.62
CA LYS A 102 14.89 11.10 -6.15
C LYS A 102 15.12 12.55 -5.78
#